data_AF-A0A843HA53-F1
#
_entry.id   AF-A0A843HA53-F1
#
_cell.length_a   1.000
_cell.length_b   1.000
_cell.length_c   1.000
_cell.angle_alpha   90.00
_cell.angle_beta   90.00
_cell.angle_gamma   90.00
#
_symmetry.space_group_name_H-M   'P 1'
#
loop_
_entity.id
_entity.type
_entity.pdbx_description
1 polymer ?
#
loop_
_entity_poly.entity_id
_entity_poly.type
_entity_poly.pdbx_seq_one_letter_code
_entity_poly.pdbx_strand_id
1 'polypeptide(L)'
;MYEKHKIYAKIFNILRKFPQKNNKITLLTNKNHSFEANLEYIAKELDNRNNSGKNYEYKFIPKDSLSFANIRDFASSKYVFLVDNFFPLAFMNVEGMKWVQLWHGTGLFKKFGYDLLNDEDKNIMEMFAPKIDLVSVSSENVADIYARNFYVDKSKVKPFGVPRNDFYNEEHLSEDYLSELRESFEKDYPQLKGKKLVLYAPTFREDPKNNAVFNHFDIEKFLDELGDEYALAIRLHPNYK
;
A
#
# COMPACT_ATOMS: atom_id res chain seq x y z
N MET A 1 -14.24 -20.04 5.06
CA MET A 1 -13.33 -18.95 5.50
C MET A 1 -13.94 -17.54 5.46
N TYR A 2 -15.00 -17.29 4.67
CA TYR A 2 -15.45 -15.94 4.31
C TYR A 2 -16.66 -15.34 5.06
N GLU A 3 -17.17 -15.97 6.13
CA GLU A 3 -18.42 -15.54 6.78
C GLU A 3 -18.39 -14.09 7.31
N LYS A 4 -17.29 -13.66 7.96
CA LYS A 4 -17.08 -12.26 8.36
C LYS A 4 -17.20 -11.29 7.16
N HIS A 5 -16.62 -11.67 6.02
CA HIS A 5 -16.61 -10.84 4.81
C HIS A 5 -18.02 -10.72 4.21
N LYS A 6 -18.81 -11.80 4.24
CA LYS A 6 -20.23 -11.78 3.83
C LYS A 6 -21.08 -10.90 4.75
N ILE A 7 -20.85 -10.96 6.07
CA ILE A 7 -21.55 -10.10 7.04
C ILE A 7 -21.24 -8.62 6.77
N TYR A 8 -19.96 -8.28 6.61
CA TYR A 8 -19.53 -6.92 6.24
C TYR A 8 -20.26 -6.45 4.98
N ALA A 9 -20.21 -7.26 3.92
CA ALA A 9 -20.83 -6.94 2.64
C ALA A 9 -22.35 -6.80 2.74
N LYS A 10 -23.02 -7.62 3.56
CA LYS A 10 -24.47 -7.53 3.78
C LYS A 10 -24.85 -6.19 4.41
N ILE A 11 -24.11 -5.75 5.43
CA ILE A 11 -24.32 -4.44 6.06
C ILE A 11 -24.08 -3.32 5.04
N PHE A 12 -22.96 -3.39 4.31
CA PHE A 12 -22.64 -2.44 3.26
C PHE A 12 -23.74 -2.35 2.19
N ASN A 13 -24.24 -3.47 1.69
CA ASN A 13 -25.25 -3.53 0.63
C ASN A 13 -26.60 -2.95 1.07
N ILE A 14 -26.97 -3.11 2.36
CA ILE A 14 -28.15 -2.46 2.94
C ILE A 14 -27.94 -0.94 2.94
N LEU A 15 -26.77 -0.49 3.40
CA LEU A 15 -26.46 0.93 3.50
C LEU A 15 -26.26 1.60 2.13
N ARG A 16 -25.85 0.83 1.12
CA ARG A 16 -25.65 1.32 -0.26
C ARG A 16 -26.93 1.76 -0.95
N LYS A 17 -28.10 1.36 -0.44
CA LYS A 17 -29.43 1.79 -0.90
C LYS A 17 -29.75 3.25 -0.54
N PHE A 18 -29.00 3.85 0.38
CA PHE A 18 -29.17 5.26 0.75
C PHE A 18 -28.42 6.19 -0.22
N PRO A 19 -28.71 7.51 -0.21
CA PRO A 19 -28.08 8.47 -1.11
C PRO A 19 -26.55 8.45 -1.06
N GLN A 20 -25.95 8.63 -2.23
CA GLN A 20 -24.51 8.59 -2.45
C GLN A 20 -23.96 9.99 -2.67
N LYS A 21 -22.71 10.22 -2.23
CA LYS A 21 -22.03 11.50 -2.43
C LYS A 21 -21.02 11.40 -3.56
N ASN A 22 -21.21 12.19 -4.61
CA ASN A 22 -20.34 12.20 -5.79
C ASN A 22 -18.90 12.67 -5.52
N ASN A 23 -18.68 13.39 -4.44
CA ASN A 23 -17.38 13.95 -4.04
C ASN A 23 -16.72 13.19 -2.88
N LYS A 24 -17.33 12.09 -2.39
CA LYS A 24 -16.81 11.35 -1.24
C LYS A 24 -15.89 10.21 -1.65
N ILE A 25 -14.78 10.08 -0.95
CA ILE A 25 -13.69 9.15 -1.22
C ILE A 25 -13.39 8.34 0.03
N THR A 26 -13.26 7.02 -0.11
CA THR A 26 -12.76 6.16 0.96
C THR A 26 -11.33 5.70 0.64
N LEU A 27 -10.44 5.84 1.61
CA LEU A 27 -9.07 5.31 1.59
C LEU A 27 -9.03 4.09 2.51
N LEU A 28 -9.04 2.88 1.96
CA LEU A 28 -9.12 1.63 2.74
C LEU A 28 -7.75 1.23 3.28
N THR A 29 -7.60 1.21 4.60
CA THR A 29 -6.32 0.93 5.25
C THR A 29 -6.22 -0.44 5.90
N ASN A 30 -4.99 -0.88 6.15
CA ASN A 30 -4.69 -2.05 6.97
C ASN A 30 -4.69 -1.67 8.45
N LYS A 31 -5.11 -2.59 9.33
CA LYS A 31 -5.18 -2.35 10.79
C LYS A 31 -3.86 -1.90 11.43
N ASN A 32 -2.72 -2.32 10.88
CA ASN A 32 -1.39 -2.02 11.42
C ASN A 32 -0.74 -0.80 10.74
N HIS A 33 -1.50 -0.01 9.98
CA HIS A 33 -0.99 1.11 9.18
C HIS A 33 0.14 0.73 8.20
N SER A 34 0.31 -0.56 7.95
CA SER A 34 1.34 -1.07 7.06
C SER A 34 0.97 -0.73 5.61
N PHE A 35 1.93 -0.11 4.90
CA PHE A 35 1.81 0.31 3.51
C PHE A 35 0.80 1.45 3.26
N GLU A 36 0.50 2.27 4.26
CA GLU A 36 -0.39 3.43 4.12
C GLU A 36 0.18 4.56 3.27
N ALA A 37 1.50 4.60 3.06
CA ALA A 37 2.15 5.64 2.28
C ALA A 37 1.48 5.91 0.93
N ASN A 38 1.00 4.88 0.21
CA ASN A 38 0.29 5.12 -1.05
C ASN A 38 -1.01 5.93 -0.85
N LEU A 39 -1.76 5.63 0.21
CA LEU A 39 -3.02 6.32 0.52
C LEU A 39 -2.77 7.72 1.09
N GLU A 40 -1.68 7.92 1.84
CA GLU A 40 -1.25 9.23 2.35
C GLU A 40 -0.94 10.19 1.20
N TYR A 41 -0.24 9.71 0.16
CA TYR A 41 0.03 10.54 -1.02
C TYR A 41 -1.23 10.85 -1.83
N ILE A 42 -2.19 9.92 -1.90
CA ILE A 42 -3.52 10.23 -2.45
C ILE A 42 -4.21 11.30 -1.61
N ALA A 43 -4.19 11.20 -0.28
CA ALA A 43 -4.79 12.21 0.60
C ALA A 43 -4.15 13.60 0.43
N LYS A 44 -2.81 13.67 0.38
CA LYS A 44 -2.07 14.90 0.11
C LYS A 44 -2.51 15.55 -1.21
N GLU A 45 -2.65 14.76 -2.27
CA GLU A 45 -3.12 15.28 -3.56
C GLU A 45 -4.59 15.72 -3.52
N LEU A 46 -5.45 15.05 -2.74
CA LEU A 46 -6.83 15.50 -2.53
C LEU A 46 -6.88 16.84 -1.79
N ASP A 47 -6.03 17.04 -0.79
CA ASP A 47 -5.89 18.33 -0.10
C ASP A 47 -5.43 19.44 -1.05
N ASN A 48 -4.43 19.18 -1.89
CA ASN A 48 -3.96 20.12 -2.91
C ASN A 48 -5.07 20.54 -3.88
N ARG A 49 -5.90 19.57 -4.32
CA ARG A 49 -7.05 19.84 -5.18
C ARG A 49 -8.11 20.66 -4.46
N ASN A 50 -8.36 20.37 -3.19
CA ASN A 50 -9.30 21.14 -2.37
C ASN A 50 -8.83 22.58 -2.18
N ASN A 51 -7.54 22.79 -1.93
CA ASN A 51 -6.92 24.12 -1.86
C ASN A 51 -7.03 24.88 -3.21
N SER A 52 -7.14 24.15 -4.31
CA SER A 52 -7.39 24.69 -5.66
C SER A 52 -8.88 24.81 -6.02
N GLY A 53 -9.77 24.77 -5.03
CA GLY A 53 -11.22 24.99 -5.21
C GLY A 53 -12.03 23.74 -5.55
N LYS A 54 -11.46 22.53 -5.44
CA LYS A 54 -12.26 21.30 -5.40
C LYS A 54 -12.87 21.10 -4.01
N ASN A 55 -13.79 20.15 -3.90
CA ASN A 55 -14.49 19.86 -2.64
C ASN A 55 -14.64 18.35 -2.45
N TYR A 56 -13.53 17.63 -2.33
CA TYR A 56 -13.50 16.20 -2.02
C TYR A 56 -13.58 15.98 -0.51
N GLU A 57 -14.51 15.13 -0.09
CA GLU A 57 -14.56 14.60 1.29
C GLU A 57 -13.86 13.25 1.31
N TYR A 58 -12.79 13.05 2.09
CA TYR A 58 -12.15 11.73 2.20
C TYR A 58 -12.01 11.24 3.63
N LYS A 59 -11.98 9.92 3.79
CA LYS A 59 -11.81 9.25 5.10
C LYS A 59 -10.98 7.99 4.96
N PHE A 60 -10.02 7.83 5.87
CA PHE A 60 -9.32 6.56 6.07
C PHE A 60 -10.19 5.59 6.85
N ILE A 61 -10.42 4.39 6.31
CA ILE A 61 -11.27 3.37 6.92
C ILE A 61 -10.50 2.04 7.00
N PRO A 62 -10.28 1.50 8.22
CA PRO A 62 -9.64 0.20 8.37
C PRO A 62 -10.49 -0.91 7.75
N LYS A 63 -9.89 -1.73 6.89
CA LYS A 63 -10.58 -2.78 6.13
C LYS A 63 -11.32 -3.80 7.01
N ASP A 64 -10.78 -4.09 8.19
CA ASP A 64 -11.32 -5.07 9.13
C ASP A 64 -12.33 -4.50 10.13
N SER A 65 -12.60 -3.19 10.08
CA SER A 65 -13.51 -2.53 11.01
C SER A 65 -14.98 -2.86 10.70
N LEU A 66 -15.64 -3.58 11.61
CA LEU A 66 -17.10 -3.80 11.58
C LEU A 66 -17.92 -2.63 12.16
N SER A 67 -17.30 -1.47 12.40
CA SER A 67 -18.01 -0.28 12.87
C SER A 67 -19.09 0.17 11.88
N PHE A 68 -20.33 0.23 12.35
CA PHE A 68 -21.48 0.68 11.54
C PHE A 68 -21.25 2.08 10.96
N ALA A 69 -20.69 3.00 11.74
CA ALA A 69 -20.40 4.36 11.28
C ALA A 69 -19.41 4.36 10.10
N ASN A 70 -18.36 3.53 10.18
CA ASN A 70 -17.39 3.39 9.10
C ASN A 70 -18.01 2.74 7.85
N ILE A 71 -18.78 1.66 8.01
CA ILE A 71 -19.44 1.00 6.88
C ILE A 71 -20.46 1.94 6.23
N ARG A 72 -21.19 2.74 7.01
CA ARG A 72 -22.12 3.77 6.51
C ARG A 72 -21.39 4.84 5.71
N ASP A 73 -20.27 5.35 6.24
CA ASP A 73 -19.47 6.34 5.53
C ASP A 73 -18.91 5.81 4.23
N PHE A 74 -18.41 4.58 4.27
CA PHE A 74 -17.89 3.88 3.12
C PHE A 74 -18.97 3.64 2.05
N ALA A 75 -20.15 3.17 2.46
CA ALA A 75 -21.28 2.88 1.59
C ALA A 75 -21.89 4.11 0.91
N SER A 76 -21.52 5.33 1.31
CA SER A 76 -21.94 6.58 0.64
C SER A 76 -20.89 7.15 -0.32
N SER A 77 -19.74 6.48 -0.51
CA SER A 77 -18.59 6.98 -1.26
C SER A 77 -18.71 6.75 -2.77
N LYS A 78 -18.21 7.69 -3.56
CA LYS A 78 -18.11 7.56 -5.02
C LYS A 78 -16.82 6.88 -5.46
N TYR A 79 -15.69 7.20 -4.81
CA TYR A 79 -14.38 6.65 -5.14
C TYR A 79 -13.81 5.87 -3.96
N VAL A 80 -13.09 4.81 -4.25
CA VAL A 80 -12.45 3.95 -3.26
C VAL A 80 -11.03 3.65 -3.72
N PHE A 81 -10.06 4.01 -2.90
CA PHE A 81 -8.68 3.60 -3.07
C PHE A 81 -8.38 2.52 -2.05
N LEU A 82 -7.78 1.43 -2.50
CA LEU A 82 -7.31 0.37 -1.60
C LEU A 82 -5.86 0.02 -1.85
N VAL A 83 -5.24 -0.43 -0.77
CA VAL A 83 -3.96 -1.10 -0.76
C VAL A 83 -4.22 -2.51 -0.24
N ASP A 84 -3.56 -3.50 -0.85
CA ASP A 84 -3.70 -4.92 -0.48
C ASP A 84 -5.11 -5.49 -0.79
N ASN A 85 -5.41 -6.70 -0.30
CA ASN A 85 -6.67 -7.39 -0.54
C ASN A 85 -7.79 -6.88 0.38
N PHE A 86 -9.01 -6.83 -0.19
CA PHE A 86 -10.25 -6.52 0.53
C PHE A 86 -11.37 -7.51 0.14
N PHE A 87 -11.34 -8.70 0.73
CA PHE A 87 -12.26 -9.80 0.41
C PHE A 87 -13.77 -9.48 0.54
N PRO A 88 -14.27 -8.57 1.41
CA PRO A 88 -15.68 -8.19 1.39
C PRO A 88 -16.18 -7.71 0.03
N LEU A 89 -15.31 -7.09 -0.79
CA LEU A 89 -15.68 -6.59 -2.11
C LEU A 89 -16.28 -7.68 -2.99
N ALA A 90 -15.84 -8.94 -2.88
CA ALA A 90 -16.39 -10.07 -3.63
C ALA A 90 -17.91 -10.20 -3.45
N PHE A 91 -18.47 -9.82 -2.30
CA PHE A 91 -19.90 -9.95 -1.97
C PHE A 91 -20.66 -8.61 -1.96
N MET A 92 -19.99 -7.49 -2.23
CA MET A 92 -20.60 -6.16 -2.21
C MET A 92 -21.25 -5.79 -3.56
N ASN A 93 -22.35 -5.05 -3.53
CA ASN A 93 -22.89 -4.32 -4.67
C ASN A 93 -22.26 -2.93 -4.72
N VAL A 94 -21.39 -2.70 -5.70
CA VAL A 94 -20.61 -1.46 -5.82
C VAL A 94 -20.95 -0.65 -7.07
N GLU A 95 -22.14 -0.89 -7.64
CA GLU A 95 -22.59 -0.18 -8.82
C GLU A 95 -22.48 1.34 -8.64
N GLY A 96 -21.92 2.02 -9.65
CA GLY A 96 -21.72 3.46 -9.63
C GLY A 96 -20.56 3.96 -8.75
N MET A 97 -19.83 3.09 -8.05
CA MET A 97 -18.57 3.42 -7.39
C MET A 97 -17.39 3.26 -8.36
N LYS A 98 -16.25 3.87 -8.03
CA LYS A 98 -14.99 3.71 -8.75
C LYS A 98 -13.90 3.18 -7.84
N TRP A 99 -13.39 2.00 -8.17
CA TRP A 99 -12.44 1.25 -7.36
C TRP A 99 -11.04 1.26 -7.96
N VAL A 100 -10.09 1.78 -7.19
CA VAL A 100 -8.69 1.94 -7.58
C VAL A 100 -7.81 1.08 -6.68
N GLN A 101 -7.25 0.00 -7.24
CA GLN A 101 -6.26 -0.84 -6.58
C GLN A 101 -4.87 -0.22 -6.80
N LEU A 102 -4.26 0.26 -5.71
CA LEU A 102 -2.92 0.84 -5.73
C LEU A 102 -1.82 -0.21 -5.50
N TRP A 103 -2.20 -1.34 -4.89
CA TRP A 103 -1.29 -2.35 -4.36
C TRP A 103 -0.21 -1.74 -3.45
N HIS A 104 0.74 -2.57 -3.01
CA HIS A 104 1.86 -2.13 -2.15
C HIS A 104 3.23 -2.43 -2.77
N GLY A 105 3.27 -3.28 -3.80
CA GLY A 105 4.49 -3.64 -4.52
C GLY A 105 4.83 -2.63 -5.61
N THR A 106 6.09 -2.22 -5.69
CA THR A 106 6.65 -1.39 -6.77
C THR A 106 7.25 -2.21 -7.91
N GLY A 107 7.25 -3.55 -7.80
CA GLY A 107 7.85 -4.44 -8.79
C GLY A 107 7.33 -5.88 -8.72
N LEU A 108 8.01 -6.77 -9.42
CA LEU A 108 7.67 -8.20 -9.55
C LEU A 108 8.83 -9.08 -9.04
N PHE A 109 8.99 -9.14 -7.72
CA PHE A 109 10.09 -9.90 -7.10
C PHE A 109 9.70 -11.33 -6.71
N LYS A 110 8.39 -11.60 -6.56
CA LYS A 110 7.83 -12.92 -6.25
C LYS A 110 6.56 -13.12 -7.07
N LYS A 111 6.21 -14.38 -7.37
CA LYS A 111 4.88 -14.71 -7.89
C LYS A 111 3.83 -14.39 -6.82
N PHE A 112 2.68 -13.88 -7.23
CA PHE A 112 1.54 -13.57 -6.36
C PHE A 112 0.24 -13.62 -7.17
N GLY A 113 -0.91 -13.60 -6.48
CA GLY A 113 -2.21 -13.46 -7.13
C GLY A 113 -2.74 -14.76 -7.73
N TYR A 114 -3.65 -14.62 -8.68
CA TYR A 114 -4.56 -15.66 -9.17
C TYR A 114 -3.93 -17.05 -9.41
N ASP A 115 -2.76 -17.09 -10.05
CA ASP A 115 -2.09 -18.35 -10.43
C ASP A 115 -1.62 -19.19 -9.22
N LEU A 116 -1.51 -18.59 -8.02
CA LEU A 116 -1.08 -19.27 -6.80
C LEU A 116 -2.23 -19.64 -5.85
N LEU A 117 -3.46 -19.25 -6.17
CA LEU A 117 -4.62 -19.45 -5.31
C LEU A 117 -5.18 -20.86 -5.44
N ASN A 118 -5.75 -21.37 -4.34
CA ASN A 118 -6.62 -22.56 -4.38
C ASN A 118 -7.96 -22.23 -5.07
N ASP A 119 -8.76 -23.25 -5.36
CA ASP A 119 -10.02 -23.07 -6.10
C ASP A 119 -11.05 -22.20 -5.34
N GLU A 120 -11.11 -22.26 -4.01
CA GLU A 120 -11.98 -21.40 -3.21
C GLU A 120 -11.59 -19.93 -3.37
N ASP A 121 -10.30 -19.61 -3.23
CA ASP A 121 -9.78 -18.25 -3.31
C ASP A 121 -9.83 -17.69 -4.75
N LYS A 122 -9.66 -18.54 -5.76
CA LYS A 122 -9.89 -18.15 -7.17
C LYS A 122 -11.32 -17.70 -7.38
N ASN A 123 -12.32 -18.48 -6.91
CA ASN A 123 -13.73 -18.10 -7.03
C ASN A 123 -14.00 -16.73 -6.37
N ILE A 124 -13.41 -16.47 -5.20
CA ILE A 124 -13.52 -15.15 -4.54
C ILE A 124 -12.89 -14.04 -5.37
N MET A 125 -11.72 -14.30 -5.95
CA MET A 125 -11.01 -13.34 -6.79
C MET A 125 -11.78 -13.02 -8.08
N GLU A 126 -12.42 -14.01 -8.70
CA GLU A 126 -13.24 -13.83 -9.89
C GLU A 126 -14.51 -13.01 -9.61
N MET A 127 -15.05 -13.08 -8.39
CA MET A 127 -16.15 -12.21 -7.93
C MET A 127 -15.69 -10.78 -7.60
N PHE A 128 -14.43 -10.64 -7.19
CA PHE A 128 -13.80 -9.38 -6.80
C PHE A 128 -13.34 -8.57 -8.02
N ALA A 129 -12.62 -9.19 -8.95
CA ALA A 129 -11.87 -8.52 -10.01
C ALA A 129 -12.73 -7.66 -10.97
N PRO A 130 -13.95 -8.08 -11.36
CA PRO A 130 -14.82 -7.25 -12.21
C PRO A 130 -15.16 -5.90 -11.58
N LYS A 131 -15.12 -5.80 -10.24
CA LYS A 131 -15.46 -4.62 -9.46
C LYS A 131 -14.33 -3.61 -9.33
N ILE A 132 -13.12 -3.97 -9.74
CA ILE A 132 -11.99 -3.03 -9.83
C ILE A 132 -12.09 -2.28 -11.16
N ASP A 133 -12.01 -0.96 -11.11
CA ASP A 133 -12.02 -0.10 -12.30
C ASP A 133 -10.60 0.21 -12.79
N LEU A 134 -9.64 0.31 -11.87
CA LEU A 134 -8.26 0.67 -12.18
C LEU A 134 -7.27 -0.04 -11.27
N VAL A 135 -6.17 -0.52 -11.85
CA VAL A 135 -4.99 -1.00 -11.12
C VAL A 135 -3.81 -0.10 -11.50
N SER A 136 -3.23 0.60 -10.53
CA SER A 136 -2.02 1.40 -10.75
C SER A 136 -0.80 0.50 -10.64
N VAL A 137 0.11 0.60 -11.61
CA VAL A 137 1.36 -0.17 -11.60
C VAL A 137 2.56 0.73 -11.84
N SER A 138 3.73 0.26 -11.41
CA SER A 138 4.98 1.02 -11.48
C SER A 138 5.46 1.31 -12.91
N SER A 139 5.15 0.45 -13.87
CA SER A 139 5.52 0.62 -15.27
C SER A 139 4.69 -0.26 -16.21
N GLU A 140 4.76 -0.01 -17.51
CA GLU A 140 4.08 -0.82 -18.52
C GLU A 140 4.60 -2.27 -18.55
N ASN A 141 5.88 -2.47 -18.24
CA ASN A 141 6.54 -3.79 -18.27
C ASN A 141 5.92 -4.82 -17.32
N VAL A 142 5.20 -4.36 -16.28
CA VAL A 142 4.53 -5.25 -15.32
C VAL A 142 3.03 -5.37 -15.56
N ALA A 143 2.47 -4.63 -16.52
CA ALA A 143 1.02 -4.51 -16.70
C ALA A 143 0.33 -5.85 -17.00
N ASP A 144 0.90 -6.65 -17.91
CA ASP A 144 0.35 -7.97 -18.26
C ASP A 144 0.33 -8.95 -17.09
N ILE A 145 1.36 -8.87 -16.25
CA ILE A 145 1.51 -9.75 -15.09
C ILE A 145 0.53 -9.31 -14.00
N TYR A 146 0.37 -8.00 -13.78
CA TYR A 146 -0.64 -7.50 -12.85
C TYR A 146 -2.06 -7.77 -13.32
N ALA A 147 -2.36 -7.64 -14.61
CA ALA A 147 -3.67 -7.98 -15.18
C ALA A 147 -4.05 -9.43 -14.86
N ARG A 148 -3.12 -10.36 -15.13
CA ARG A 148 -3.29 -11.79 -14.80
C ARG A 148 -3.40 -12.04 -13.30
N ASN A 149 -2.47 -11.50 -12.51
CA ASN A 149 -2.41 -11.73 -11.07
C ASN A 149 -3.64 -11.18 -10.36
N PHE A 150 -4.22 -10.08 -10.85
CA PHE A 150 -5.47 -9.49 -10.34
C PHE A 150 -6.74 -10.02 -11.01
N TYR A 151 -6.62 -10.89 -12.01
CA TYR A 151 -7.73 -11.40 -12.82
C TYR A 151 -8.59 -10.26 -13.43
N VAL A 152 -7.93 -9.18 -13.85
CA VAL A 152 -8.58 -8.02 -14.47
C VAL A 152 -8.17 -7.91 -15.93
N ASP A 153 -9.01 -7.25 -16.74
CA ASP A 153 -8.65 -6.87 -18.09
C ASP A 153 -7.46 -5.91 -18.10
N LYS A 154 -6.50 -6.12 -19.01
CA LYS A 154 -5.30 -5.28 -19.14
C LYS A 154 -5.63 -3.80 -19.30
N SER A 155 -6.74 -3.46 -19.97
CA SER A 155 -7.16 -2.07 -20.16
C SER A 155 -7.39 -1.31 -18.85
N LYS A 156 -7.66 -2.02 -17.74
CA LYS A 156 -7.80 -1.45 -16.40
C LYS A 156 -6.47 -1.21 -15.70
N VAL A 157 -5.38 -1.81 -16.19
CA VAL A 157 -4.04 -1.67 -15.61
C VAL A 157 -3.35 -0.46 -16.24
N LYS A 158 -2.91 0.49 -15.42
CA LYS A 158 -2.31 1.75 -15.89
C LYS A 158 -0.94 1.99 -15.26
N PRO A 159 0.09 2.32 -16.07
CA PRO A 159 1.44 2.57 -15.58
C PRO A 159 1.59 3.99 -15.01
N PHE A 160 0.77 4.34 -14.02
CA PHE A 160 0.82 5.66 -13.38
C PHE A 160 1.90 5.77 -12.31
N GLY A 161 2.65 4.69 -12.05
CA GLY A 161 3.56 4.63 -10.92
C GLY A 161 2.86 4.17 -9.65
N VAL A 162 3.55 4.37 -8.53
CA VAL A 162 3.07 4.04 -7.19
C VAL A 162 3.07 5.35 -6.40
N PRO A 163 1.95 5.80 -5.80
CA PRO A 163 1.82 7.17 -5.27
C PRO A 163 2.92 7.60 -4.29
N ARG A 164 3.40 6.70 -3.42
CA ARG A 164 4.49 7.03 -2.48
C ARG A 164 5.80 7.42 -3.18
N ASN A 165 5.98 7.05 -4.45
CA ASN A 165 7.17 7.38 -5.20
C ASN A 165 7.19 8.86 -5.63
N ASP A 166 6.08 9.58 -5.52
CA ASP A 166 6.03 11.04 -5.75
C ASP A 166 6.92 11.80 -4.75
N PHE A 167 7.33 11.14 -3.66
CA PHE A 167 8.39 11.63 -2.77
C PHE A 167 9.70 11.91 -3.55
N TYR A 168 10.06 11.11 -4.54
CA TYR A 168 11.33 11.24 -5.25
C TYR A 168 11.24 12.23 -6.42
N ASN A 169 10.79 13.45 -6.13
CA ASN A 169 10.71 14.56 -7.08
C ASN A 169 12.00 15.42 -7.06
N GLU A 170 12.13 16.37 -7.98
CA GLU A 170 13.31 17.23 -8.08
C GLU A 170 13.57 18.06 -6.80
N GLU A 171 12.51 18.49 -6.12
CA GLU A 171 12.60 19.26 -4.88
C GLU A 171 13.23 18.45 -3.74
N HIS A 172 12.74 17.24 -3.48
CA HIS A 172 13.27 16.37 -2.42
C HIS A 172 14.61 15.71 -2.80
N LEU A 173 15.06 15.87 -4.05
CA LEU A 173 16.38 15.44 -4.51
C LEU A 173 17.36 16.62 -4.64
N SER A 174 16.94 17.84 -4.30
CA SER A 174 17.80 19.02 -4.30
C SER A 174 18.89 18.91 -3.22
N GLU A 175 20.05 19.54 -3.48
CA GLU A 175 21.17 19.54 -2.54
C GLU A 175 20.79 20.19 -1.20
N ASP A 176 19.96 21.23 -1.22
CA ASP A 176 19.46 21.91 -0.02
C ASP A 176 18.62 20.97 0.84
N TYR A 177 17.60 20.33 0.26
CA TYR A 177 16.74 19.39 0.98
C TYR A 177 17.53 18.20 1.54
N LEU A 178 18.44 17.64 0.74
CA LEU A 178 19.28 16.53 1.18
C LEU A 178 20.24 16.94 2.30
N SER A 179 20.74 18.17 2.29
CA SER A 179 21.57 18.73 3.36
C SER A 179 20.78 18.93 4.65
N GLU A 180 19.57 19.49 4.58
CA GLU A 180 18.67 19.62 5.74
C GLU A 180 18.30 18.25 6.34
N LEU A 181 17.98 17.27 5.48
CA LEU A 181 17.70 15.91 5.91
C LEU A 181 18.91 15.28 6.61
N ARG A 182 20.11 15.53 6.08
CA ARG A 182 21.36 15.05 6.68
C ARG A 182 21.63 15.71 8.03
N GLU A 183 21.45 17.02 8.16
CA GLU A 183 21.62 17.74 9.42
C GLU A 183 20.64 17.25 10.50
N SER A 184 19.37 17.04 10.12
CA SER A 184 18.35 16.47 10.99
C SER A 184 18.76 15.07 11.48
N PHE A 185 19.20 14.20 10.57
CA PHE A 185 19.71 12.88 10.92
C PHE A 185 20.92 12.94 11.86
N GLU A 186 21.90 13.79 11.59
CA GLU A 186 23.11 13.91 12.43
C GLU A 186 22.81 14.52 13.80
N LYS A 187 21.75 15.34 13.92
CA LYS A 187 21.26 15.84 15.20
C LYS A 187 20.63 14.73 16.05
N ASP A 188 19.86 13.85 15.43
CA ASP A 188 19.22 12.71 16.11
C ASP A 188 20.23 11.60 16.43
N TYR A 189 21.28 11.46 15.61
CA TYR A 189 22.33 10.44 15.77
C TYR A 189 23.74 11.06 15.73
N PRO A 190 24.16 11.85 16.74
CA PRO A 190 25.46 12.54 16.74
C PRO A 190 26.67 11.61 16.59
N GLN A 191 26.57 10.38 17.07
CA GLN A 191 27.60 9.35 16.95
C GLN A 191 27.83 8.87 15.50
N LEU A 192 26.89 9.15 14.59
CA LEU A 192 26.96 8.80 13.17
C LEU A 192 27.32 10.00 12.29
N LYS A 193 27.64 11.16 12.89
CA LYS A 193 28.03 12.36 12.17
C LYS A 193 29.20 12.11 11.23
N GLY A 194 29.09 12.60 10.00
CA GLY A 194 30.09 12.39 8.95
C GLY A 194 30.18 10.97 8.37
N LYS A 195 29.53 9.95 8.97
CA LYS A 195 29.54 8.59 8.44
C LYS A 195 28.58 8.44 7.26
N LYS A 196 29.00 7.69 6.24
CA LYS A 196 28.13 7.24 5.14
C LYS A 196 27.15 6.19 5.66
N LEU A 197 25.93 6.16 5.13
CA LEU A 197 24.90 5.21 5.58
C LEU A 197 24.78 4.03 4.61
N VAL A 198 24.83 2.82 5.16
CA VAL A 198 24.49 1.58 4.44
C VAL A 198 23.19 1.04 4.99
N LEU A 199 22.17 0.88 4.14
CA LEU A 199 20.90 0.27 4.53
C LEU A 199 20.89 -1.21 4.17
N TYR A 200 20.79 -2.07 5.18
CA TYR A 200 20.52 -3.49 5.02
C TYR A 200 19.04 -3.79 5.31
N ALA A 201 18.30 -4.19 4.27
CA ALA A 201 16.85 -4.42 4.32
C ALA A 201 16.49 -5.83 3.81
N PRO A 202 16.78 -6.89 4.58
CA PRO A 202 16.51 -8.27 4.18
C PRO A 202 15.01 -8.55 4.08
N THR A 203 14.61 -9.31 3.06
CA THR A 203 13.22 -9.75 2.90
C THR A 203 12.87 -10.85 3.91
N PHE A 204 11.64 -10.84 4.42
CA PHE A 204 11.09 -11.93 5.25
C PHE A 204 11.08 -13.29 4.52
N ARG A 205 11.32 -14.35 5.30
CA ARG A 205 11.26 -15.76 4.89
C ARG A 205 10.18 -16.46 5.71
N GLU A 206 9.44 -17.37 5.10
CA GLU A 206 8.36 -18.09 5.81
C GLU A 206 8.91 -19.08 6.83
N ASP A 207 10.01 -19.77 6.48
CA ASP A 207 10.75 -20.59 7.44
C ASP A 207 11.51 -19.68 8.42
N PRO A 208 11.17 -19.70 9.72
CA PRO A 208 11.82 -18.89 10.74
C PRO A 208 13.34 -19.10 10.80
N LYS A 209 13.84 -20.29 10.45
CA LYS A 209 15.28 -20.58 10.42
C LYS A 209 16.03 -19.68 9.43
N ASN A 210 15.38 -19.30 8.35
CA ASN A 210 15.93 -18.44 7.31
C ASN A 210 15.74 -16.94 7.60
N ASN A 211 15.06 -16.61 8.71
CA ASN A 211 15.00 -15.24 9.23
C ASN A 211 16.13 -14.96 10.23
N ALA A 212 17.11 -15.86 10.42
CA ALA A 212 18.31 -15.53 11.18
C ALA A 212 19.20 -14.58 10.36
N VAL A 213 18.74 -13.34 10.20
CA VAL A 213 19.33 -12.32 9.30
C VAL A 213 20.82 -12.13 9.58
N PHE A 214 21.20 -12.12 10.86
CA PHE A 214 22.59 -11.96 11.30
C PHE A 214 23.48 -13.18 11.04
N ASN A 215 22.91 -14.35 10.73
CA ASN A 215 23.70 -15.50 10.26
C ASN A 215 24.15 -15.32 8.81
N HIS A 216 23.55 -14.39 8.07
CA HIS A 216 23.81 -14.15 6.66
C HIS A 216 24.52 -12.82 6.40
N PHE A 217 24.79 -12.04 7.45
CA PHE A 217 25.51 -10.78 7.39
C PHE A 217 26.42 -10.65 8.60
N ASP A 218 27.73 -10.64 8.37
CA ASP A 218 28.74 -10.53 9.40
C ASP A 218 28.88 -9.06 9.85
N ILE A 219 28.19 -8.73 10.94
CA ILE A 219 28.19 -7.37 11.50
C ILE A 219 29.55 -7.02 12.08
N GLU A 220 30.21 -7.96 12.76
CA GLU A 220 31.52 -7.71 13.39
C GLU A 220 32.53 -7.33 12.32
N LYS A 221 32.60 -8.13 11.25
CA LYS A 221 33.46 -7.81 10.10
C LYS A 221 33.10 -6.49 9.43
N PHE A 222 31.81 -6.16 9.30
CA PHE A 222 31.40 -4.85 8.76
C PHE A 222 31.92 -3.70 9.63
N LEU A 223 31.79 -3.82 10.96
CA LEU A 223 32.26 -2.80 11.89
C LEU A 223 33.79 -2.68 11.86
N ASP A 224 34.51 -3.81 11.80
CA ASP A 224 35.97 -3.84 11.76
C ASP A 224 36.53 -3.26 10.45
N GLU A 225 35.90 -3.54 9.29
CA GLU A 225 36.40 -3.10 7.99
C GLU A 225 35.88 -1.73 7.55
N LEU A 226 34.64 -1.37 7.93
CA LEU A 226 33.93 -0.20 7.41
C LEU A 226 33.39 0.72 8.50
N GLY A 227 33.42 0.31 9.78
CA GLY A 227 32.75 1.01 10.88
C GLY A 227 33.29 2.42 11.15
N ASP A 228 34.52 2.75 10.74
CA ASP A 228 35.08 4.10 10.86
C ASP A 228 34.40 5.10 9.90
N GLU A 229 34.14 4.70 8.66
CA GLU A 229 33.56 5.56 7.61
C GLU A 229 32.05 5.37 7.44
N TYR A 230 31.52 4.18 7.72
CA TYR A 230 30.14 3.80 7.46
C TYR A 230 29.37 3.48 8.74
N ALA A 231 28.07 3.73 8.70
CA ALA A 231 27.10 3.25 9.67
C ALA A 231 26.12 2.29 9.00
N LEU A 232 25.81 1.19 9.68
CA LEU A 232 24.86 0.20 9.21
C LEU A 232 23.46 0.47 9.78
N ALA A 233 22.53 0.84 8.93
CA ALA A 233 21.10 0.88 9.24
C ALA A 233 20.47 -0.47 8.87
N ILE A 234 19.71 -1.08 9.78
CA ILE A 234 19.08 -2.38 9.56
C ILE A 234 17.57 -2.24 9.62
N ARG A 235 16.89 -2.57 8.53
CA ARG A 235 15.43 -2.56 8.44
C ARG A 235 14.88 -3.97 8.33
N LEU A 236 14.47 -4.52 9.47
CA LEU A 236 13.85 -5.85 9.55
C LEU A 236 12.36 -5.80 9.21
N HIS A 237 11.80 -6.95 8.88
CA HIS A 237 10.37 -7.10 8.65
C HIS A 237 9.57 -6.83 9.94
N PRO A 238 8.36 -6.22 9.90
CA PRO A 238 7.57 -5.95 11.10
C PRO A 238 7.19 -7.18 11.94
N ASN A 239 7.17 -8.36 11.32
CA ASN A 239 6.92 -9.64 11.99
C ASN A 239 8.20 -10.36 12.43
N TYR A 240 9.38 -9.74 12.27
CA TYR A 240 10.61 -10.23 12.88
C TYR A 240 10.46 -10.09 14.40
N LYS A 241 10.65 -11.19 15.13
CA LYS A 241 10.53 -11.24 16.60
C LYS A 241 11.91 -11.38 17.22
#